data_AF-A0A9D7PMK9-F1
#
_entry.id   AF-A0A9D7PMK9-F1
#
_cell.length_a   1.000
_cell.length_b   1.000
_cell.length_c   1.000
_cell.angle_alpha   90.00
_cell.angle_beta   90.00
_cell.angle_gamma   90.00
#
_symmetry.space_group_name_H-M   'P 1'
#
loop_
_entity.id
_entity.type
_entity.pdbx_description
1 polymer ?
#
loop_
_entity_poly.entity_id
_entity_poly.type
_entity_poly.pdbx_seq_one_letter_code
_entity_poly.pdbx_strand_id
1 'polypeptide(L)'
;MNNICLNNQNQIELPGPNDLIINIDLSEVCRINGMGPFTQINLLDGRNYTCAVALSFFEDLLHTHTFYKVHASHLINKVHVKRLSPGRKML
;
A
#
# COMPACT_ATOMS: atom_id res chain seq x y z
N MET A 1 -10.42 -2.02 17.27
CA MET A 1 -9.22 -1.19 17.03
C MET A 1 -8.46 -1.80 15.87
N ASN A 2 -8.24 -1.04 14.79
CA ASN A 2 -7.42 -1.49 13.68
C ASN A 2 -5.97 -1.34 14.11
N ASN A 3 -5.31 -2.44 14.48
CA ASN A 3 -3.92 -2.45 14.94
C ASN A 3 -2.96 -2.47 13.73
N ILE A 4 -3.18 -1.58 12.77
CA ILE A 4 -2.27 -1.41 11.63
C ILE A 4 -1.32 -0.27 11.97
N CYS A 5 -0.01 -0.51 11.88
CA CYS A 5 1.00 0.49 12.13
C CYS A 5 2.22 0.28 11.23
N LEU A 6 3.12 1.28 11.25
CA LEU A 6 4.43 1.18 10.67
C LEU A 6 5.45 1.05 11.80
N ASN A 7 6.28 0.02 11.76
CA ASN A 7 7.30 -0.22 12.78
C ASN A 7 8.66 0.44 12.43
N ASN A 8 9.61 0.35 13.36
CA ASN A 8 10.94 0.99 13.24
C ASN A 8 11.83 0.34 12.15
N GLN A 9 11.42 -0.80 11.60
CA GLN A 9 12.09 -1.53 10.54
C GLN A 9 11.49 -1.23 9.16
N ASN A 10 10.63 -0.20 9.04
CA ASN A 10 9.90 0.12 7.82
C ASN A 10 9.05 -1.08 7.34
N GLN A 11 8.32 -1.71 8.26
CA GLN A 11 7.35 -2.75 7.94
C GLN A 11 5.95 -2.32 8.35
N ILE A 12 4.98 -2.60 7.49
CA ILE A 12 3.56 -2.50 7.83
C ILE A 12 3.21 -3.74 8.65
N GLU A 13 2.75 -3.53 9.87
CA GLU A 13 2.22 -4.60 10.72
C GLU A 13 0.71 -4.69 10.49
N LEU A 14 0.22 -5.86 10.11
CA LEU A 14 -1.20 -6.15 9.92
C LEU A 14 -1.68 -7.21 10.91
N PRO A 15 -2.91 -7.08 11.44
CA PRO A 15 -3.54 -8.17 12.16
C PRO A 15 -3.87 -9.32 11.21
N GLY A 16 -3.40 -10.51 11.54
CA GLY A 16 -3.65 -11.76 10.82
C GLY A 16 -4.57 -12.73 11.59
N PRO A 17 -4.81 -13.93 11.03
CA PRO A 17 -5.59 -14.97 11.71
C PRO A 17 -4.92 -15.43 13.01
N ASN A 18 -5.72 -15.89 13.98
CA ASN A 18 -5.24 -16.46 15.26
C ASN A 18 -4.31 -15.51 16.04
N ASP A 19 -4.63 -14.21 16.04
CA ASP A 19 -3.86 -13.16 16.73
C ASP A 19 -2.39 -13.04 16.27
N LEU A 20 -2.07 -13.58 15.09
CA LEU A 20 -0.74 -13.42 14.47
C LEU A 20 -0.59 -12.02 13.88
N ILE A 21 0.64 -11.52 13.88
CA ILE A 21 1.01 -10.28 13.21
C ILE A 21 1.69 -10.64 11.88
N ILE A 22 1.23 -10.02 10.80
CA ILE A 22 1.85 -10.12 9.48
C ILE A 22 2.70 -8.86 9.27
N ASN A 23 4.00 -9.05 9.12
CA ASN A 23 4.94 -7.97 8.84
C ASN A 23 5.24 -7.92 7.34
N ILE A 24 5.02 -6.76 6.72
CA ILE A 24 5.24 -6.52 5.30
C ILE A 24 6.31 -5.45 5.15
N ASP A 25 7.44 -5.79 4.54
CA ASP A 25 8.50 -4.82 4.25
C ASP A 25 8.04 -3.82 3.18
N LEU A 26 8.22 -2.51 3.44
CA LEU A 26 7.86 -1.46 2.48
C LEU A 26 8.58 -1.62 1.12
N SER A 27 9.78 -2.20 1.11
CA SER A 27 10.55 -2.49 -0.11
C SER A 27 9.97 -3.64 -0.95
N GLU A 28 9.04 -4.42 -0.40
CA GLU A 28 8.31 -5.45 -1.14
C GLU A 28 6.98 -4.92 -1.70
N VAL A 29 6.48 -3.79 -1.20
CA VAL A 29 5.19 -3.23 -1.60
C VAL A 29 5.33 -2.44 -2.90
N CYS A 30 4.67 -2.90 -3.96
CA CYS A 30 4.67 -2.21 -5.25
C CYS A 30 3.53 -1.17 -5.35
N ARG A 31 2.35 -1.50 -4.81
CA ARG A 31 1.13 -0.69 -4.96
C ARG A 31 0.15 -0.95 -3.82
N ILE A 32 -0.51 0.10 -3.35
CA ILE A 32 -1.72 -0.01 -2.52
C ILE A 32 -2.90 0.56 -3.31
N ASN A 33 -3.96 -0.24 -3.50
CA ASN A 33 -5.18 0.22 -4.16
C ASN A 33 -6.38 0.27 -3.22
N GLY A 34 -7.12 1.37 -3.26
CA GLY A 34 -8.38 1.54 -2.56
C GLY A 34 -9.54 0.89 -3.32
N MET A 35 -10.43 0.25 -2.57
CA MET A 35 -11.64 -0.44 -3.04
C MET A 35 -12.81 -0.08 -2.09
N GLY A 36 -13.18 1.20 -2.05
CA GLY A 36 -14.17 1.72 -1.11
C GLY A 36 -13.63 1.74 0.32
N PRO A 37 -14.28 1.08 1.30
CA PRO A 37 -13.80 1.02 2.69
C PRO A 37 -12.63 0.05 2.88
N PHE A 38 -12.22 -0.65 1.83
CA PHE A 38 -11.12 -1.61 1.85
C PHE A 38 -9.91 -1.09 1.05
N THR A 39 -8.76 -1.66 1.35
CA THR A 39 -7.50 -1.44 0.63
C THR A 39 -6.81 -2.77 0.39
N GLN A 40 -6.08 -2.87 -0.71
CA GLN A 40 -5.27 -4.02 -1.05
C GLN A 40 -3.81 -3.58 -1.19
N ILE A 41 -2.95 -4.16 -0.37
CA ILE A 41 -1.48 -4.03 -0.44
C ILE A 41 -0.99 -5.11 -1.40
N ASN A 42 -0.31 -4.72 -2.48
CA ASN A 42 0.22 -5.63 -3.49
C ASN A 42 1.74 -5.68 -3.39
N LEU A 43 2.30 -6.89 -3.33
CA LEU A 43 3.74 -7.11 -3.26
C LEU A 43 4.35 -7.38 -4.63
N LEU A 44 5.67 -7.29 -4.72
CA LEU A 44 6.44 -7.55 -5.93
C LEU A 44 6.31 -9.00 -6.43
N ASP A 45 6.11 -9.95 -5.52
CA ASP A 45 5.97 -11.38 -5.84
C ASP A 45 4.54 -11.79 -6.22
N GLY A 46 3.61 -10.84 -6.28
CA GLY A 46 2.22 -11.07 -6.63
C GLY A 46 1.31 -11.44 -5.45
N ARG A 47 1.84 -11.64 -4.24
CA ARG A 47 1.02 -11.74 -3.03
C ARG A 47 0.30 -10.41 -2.78
N ASN A 48 -0.87 -10.50 -2.16
CA ASN A 48 -1.62 -9.32 -1.75
C ASN A 48 -2.32 -9.55 -0.41
N TYR A 49 -2.51 -8.45 0.32
CA TYR A 49 -3.20 -8.42 1.61
C TYR A 49 -4.31 -7.38 1.58
N THR A 50 -5.51 -7.78 1.97
CA THR A 50 -6.67 -6.88 2.02
C THR A 50 -6.90 -6.42 3.45
N CYS A 51 -7.05 -5.10 3.63
CA CYS A 51 -7.32 -4.46 4.91
C CYS A 51 -8.67 -3.74 4.87
N ALA A 52 -9.43 -3.81 5.96
CA ALA A 52 -10.69 -3.08 6.14
C ALA A 52 -10.45 -1.62 6.60
N VAL A 53 -9.59 -0.91 5.87
CA VAL A 53 -9.32 0.52 6.06
C VAL A 53 -9.28 1.23 4.71
N ALA A 54 -9.67 2.50 4.70
CA ALA A 54 -9.64 3.34 3.51
C ALA A 54 -8.20 3.66 3.08
N LEU A 55 -8.02 4.01 1.80
CA LEU A 55 -6.71 4.35 1.25
C LEU A 55 -6.06 5.56 1.94
N SER A 56 -6.86 6.52 2.41
CA SER A 56 -6.35 7.70 3.13
C SER A 56 -5.55 7.34 4.37
N PHE A 57 -5.92 6.24 5.06
CA PHE A 57 -5.14 5.75 6.19
C PHE A 57 -3.70 5.40 5.80
N PHE A 58 -3.50 4.75 4.66
CA PHE A 58 -2.16 4.40 4.16
C PHE A 58 -1.43 5.61 3.57
N GLU A 59 -2.15 6.57 3.00
CA GLU A 59 -1.57 7.85 2.56
C GLU A 59 -0.96 8.60 3.76
N ASP A 60 -1.70 8.70 4.86
CA ASP A 60 -1.22 9.32 6.10
C ASP A 60 -0.10 8.48 6.75
N LEU A 61 -0.23 7.15 6.78
CA LEU A 61 0.76 6.27 7.40
C LEU A 61 2.12 6.30 6.67
N LEU A 62 2.12 6.49 5.35
CA LEU A 62 3.31 6.37 4.48
C LEU A 62 3.76 7.70 3.87
N HIS A 63 3.26 8.84 4.39
CA HIS A 63 3.50 10.16 3.80
C HIS A 63 4.99 10.59 3.79
N THR A 64 5.81 10.06 4.70
CA THR A 64 7.26 10.32 4.75
C THR A 64 8.10 9.31 3.98
N HIS A 65 7.48 8.31 3.34
CA HIS A 65 8.16 7.22 2.63
C HIS A 65 8.12 7.40 1.12
N THR A 66 8.60 6.40 0.38
CA THR A 66 8.71 6.41 -1.08
C THR A 66 7.38 6.28 -1.82
N PHE A 67 6.26 6.35 -1.11
CA PHE A 67 4.92 6.20 -1.64
C PHE A 67 4.40 7.53 -2.23
N TYR A 68 3.63 7.43 -3.31
CA TYR A 68 3.06 8.58 -4.00
C TYR A 68 1.66 8.28 -4.51
N LYS A 69 0.72 9.20 -4.27
CA LYS A 69 -0.67 9.06 -4.70
C LYS A 69 -0.80 9.52 -6.15
N VAL A 70 -1.04 8.56 -7.05
CA VAL A 70 -1.16 8.81 -8.50
C VAL A 70 -2.61 8.85 -8.97
N HIS A 71 -3.54 8.34 -8.17
CA HIS A 71 -4.98 8.36 -8.42
C HIS A 71 -5.72 8.36 -7.09
N ALA A 72 -7.00 8.75 -7.10
CA ALA A 72 -7.85 8.71 -5.90
C ALA A 72 -7.91 7.32 -5.23
N SER A 73 -7.70 6.26 -6.01
CA SER A 73 -7.67 4.86 -5.56
C SER A 73 -6.29 4.19 -5.64
N HIS A 74 -5.20 4.93 -5.92
CA HIS A 74 -3.87 4.32 -6.07
C HIS A 74 -2.75 5.11 -5.39
N LEU A 75 -2.04 4.42 -4.51
CA LEU A 75 -0.75 4.79 -3.94
C LEU A 75 0.31 3.83 -4.51
N ILE A 76 1.40 4.35 -5.06
CA ILE A 76 2.49 3.54 -5.64
C ILE A 76 3.80 3.78 -4.90
N ASN A 77 4.63 2.75 -4.76
CA ASN A 77 6.00 2.93 -4.30
C ASN A 77 6.90 3.34 -5.48
N LYS A 78 7.43 4.56 -5.44
CA LYS A 78 8.22 5.15 -6.53
C LYS A 78 9.49 4.34 -6.84
N VAL A 79 10.04 3.60 -5.87
CA VAL A 79 11.24 2.77 -6.04
C VAL A 79 11.03 1.67 -7.09
N HIS A 80 9.80 1.19 -7.26
CA HIS A 80 9.49 0.10 -8.20
C HIS A 80 9.00 0.58 -9.57
N VAL A 81 8.89 1.90 -9.78
CA VAL A 81 8.45 2.46 -11.06
C VAL A 81 9.57 2.38 -12.08
N LYS A 82 9.40 1.55 -13.12
CA LYS A 82 10.40 1.38 -14.19
C LYS A 82 10.23 2.38 -15.34
N ARG A 83 9.00 2.77 -15.65
CA ARG A 83 8.67 3.65 -16.79
C ARG A 83 7.36 4.36 -16.55
N LEU A 84 7.34 5.67 -16.78
CA LEU A 84 6.12 6.45 -16.91
C LEU A 84 5.76 6.56 -18.39
N SER A 85 4.52 6.23 -18.73
CA SER A 85 4.02 6.36 -20.10
C SER A 85 3.15 7.62 -20.19
N PRO A 86 3.27 8.44 -21.25
CA PRO A 86 2.36 9.56 -21.45
C PRO A 86 0.91 9.09 -21.41
N GLY A 87 0.06 9.85 -20.72
CA GLY A 87 -1.37 9.57 -20.68
C GLY A 87 -1.92 9.52 -22.11
N ARG A 88 -2.65 8.46 -22.45
CA ARG A 88 -3.34 8.39 -23.73
C ARG A 88 -4.47 9.42 -23.70
N LYS A 89 -4.39 10.48 -24.50
CA LYS A 89 -5.56 11.34 -24.75
C LYS A 89 -6.65 10.42 -25.29
N MET A 90 -7.72 10.24 -24.53
CA MET A 90 -8.95 9.67 -25.07
C MET A 90 -9.54 10.76 -25.97
N LEU A 91 -9.46 10.52 -27.28
CA LEU A 91 -10.13 11.33 -28.31
C LEU A 91 -11.63 11.03 -28.29
#